data_AF-A0A3M8K9J8-F1
#
_entry.id   AF-A0A3M8K9J8-F1
#
_cell.length_a   1.000
_cell.length_b   1.000
_cell.length_c   1.000
_cell.angle_alpha   90.00
_cell.angle_beta   90.00
_cell.angle_gamma   90.00
#
_symmetry.space_group_name_H-M   'P 1'
#
loop_
_entity.id
_entity.type
_entity.pdbx_description
1 polymer ?
#
loop_
_entity_poly.entity_id
_entity_poly.type
_entity_poly.pdbx_seq_one_letter_code
_entity_poly.pdbx_strand_id
1 'polypeptide(L)'
;MGHPNSLDSLHIPQGGQAMGRGRAKAKQTKVARQLKYNTHEMDLDSLQRELATQGPRTSYRGPTADDDVTEEEDPYAEYAEWSDDDDEGTQDVSRAPR
;
A
#
# COMPACT_ATOMS: atom_id res chain seq x y z
N MET A 1 62.46 6.24 12.27
CA MET A 1 61.54 5.17 12.71
C MET A 1 60.23 5.38 11.99
N GLY A 2 59.96 4.60 10.95
CA GLY A 2 58.70 4.68 10.19
C GLY A 2 57.68 3.70 10.78
N HIS A 3 56.51 4.19 11.14
CA HIS A 3 55.39 3.34 11.56
C HIS A 3 54.70 2.81 10.30
N PRO A 4 54.53 1.48 10.13
CA PRO A 4 53.74 0.96 9.02
C PRO A 4 52.25 1.17 9.34
N ASN A 5 51.58 1.97 8.50
CA ASN A 5 50.12 2.02 8.45
C ASN A 5 49.64 0.72 7.76
N SER A 6 49.45 -0.36 8.51
CA SER A 6 48.69 -1.51 8.01
C SER A 6 47.23 -1.14 8.04
N LEU A 7 46.71 -0.75 6.88
CA LEU A 7 45.29 -0.91 6.57
C LEU A 7 45.02 -2.42 6.53
N ASP A 8 44.94 -3.01 7.72
CA ASP A 8 44.49 -4.38 7.89
C ASP A 8 43.05 -4.42 7.42
N SER A 9 42.91 -4.93 6.21
CA SER A 9 41.69 -5.27 5.53
C SER A 9 40.65 -5.78 6.55
N LEU A 10 39.56 -5.03 6.68
CA LEU A 10 38.30 -5.58 7.19
C LEU A 10 37.81 -6.59 6.14
N HIS A 11 38.45 -7.75 6.10
CA HIS A 11 37.93 -8.95 5.48
C HIS A 11 36.70 -9.34 6.30
N ILE A 12 35.53 -8.81 5.90
CA ILE A 12 34.25 -9.34 6.33
C ILE A 12 34.19 -10.76 5.76
N PRO A 13 34.21 -11.82 6.58
CA PRO A 13 34.05 -13.16 6.05
C PRO A 13 32.63 -13.28 5.49
N GLN A 14 32.48 -13.10 4.18
CA GLN A 14 31.31 -13.51 3.42
C GLN A 14 31.22 -15.05 3.39
N GLY A 15 31.02 -15.66 4.55
CA GLY A 15 31.00 -17.12 4.66
C GLY A 15 30.31 -17.68 5.90
N GLY A 16 29.77 -16.83 6.78
CA GLY A 16 29.29 -17.28 8.10
C GLY A 16 27.80 -17.10 8.41
N GLN A 17 27.00 -16.50 7.52
CA GLN A 17 25.60 -16.15 7.85
C GLN A 17 24.55 -17.00 7.12
N ALA A 18 24.91 -18.21 6.68
CA ALA A 18 23.94 -19.15 6.09
C ALA A 18 23.29 -20.09 7.13
N MET A 19 23.92 -20.31 8.31
CA MET A 19 23.57 -21.39 9.25
C MET A 19 22.32 -21.16 10.13
N GLY A 20 21.50 -20.16 9.82
CA GLY A 20 20.20 -19.93 10.48
C GLY A 20 19.13 -19.28 9.59
N ARG A 21 19.52 -18.80 8.40
CA ARG A 21 18.61 -18.12 7.47
C ARG A 21 17.56 -19.05 6.90
N GLY A 22 17.83 -20.35 6.74
CA GLY A 22 16.83 -21.31 6.26
C GLY A 22 15.60 -21.39 7.17
N ARG A 23 15.81 -21.45 8.50
CA ARG A 23 14.72 -21.47 9.49
C ARG A 23 14.02 -20.12 9.59
N ALA A 24 14.78 -19.02 9.59
CA ALA A 24 14.21 -17.67 9.60
C ALA A 24 13.36 -17.41 8.36
N LYS A 25 13.87 -17.73 7.16
CA LYS A 25 13.15 -17.61 5.88
C LYS A 25 11.88 -18.48 5.87
N ALA A 26 11.95 -19.72 6.35
CA ALA A 26 10.79 -20.58 6.46
C ALA A 26 9.72 -20.01 7.40
N LYS A 27 10.12 -19.47 8.57
CA LYS A 27 9.20 -18.78 9.48
C LYS A 27 8.54 -17.57 8.82
N GLN A 28 9.32 -16.74 8.12
CA GLN A 28 8.81 -15.56 7.42
C GLN A 28 7.83 -15.94 6.31
N THR A 29 8.12 -16.96 5.49
CA THR A 29 7.20 -17.44 4.46
C THR A 29 5.91 -18.00 5.07
N LYS A 30 5.99 -18.70 6.21
CA LYS A 30 4.79 -19.17 6.92
C LYS A 30 3.92 -18.01 7.40
N VAL A 31 4.54 -17.01 8.05
CA VAL A 31 3.84 -15.81 8.53
C VAL A 31 3.21 -15.05 7.37
N ALA A 32 3.95 -14.82 6.29
CA ALA A 32 3.44 -14.12 5.11
C ALA A 32 2.26 -14.87 4.45
N ARG A 33 2.34 -16.21 4.35
CA ARG A 33 1.22 -17.01 3.85
C ARG A 33 0.02 -16.97 4.78
N GLN A 34 0.23 -17.03 6.09
CA GLN A 34 -0.85 -16.83 7.05
C GLN A 34 -1.47 -15.45 6.87
N LEU A 35 -0.69 -14.37 6.75
CA LEU A 35 -1.24 -13.03 6.55
C LEU A 35 -2.01 -12.90 5.22
N LYS A 36 -1.50 -13.50 4.14
CA LYS A 36 -2.11 -13.44 2.81
C LYS A 36 -3.36 -14.29 2.66
N TYR A 37 -3.36 -15.48 3.27
CA TYR A 37 -4.41 -16.49 3.07
C TYR A 37 -5.26 -16.75 4.31
N ASN A 38 -5.05 -16.01 5.40
CA ASN A 38 -5.99 -15.97 6.51
C ASN A 38 -7.20 -15.14 6.07
N THR A 39 -8.20 -15.85 5.55
CA THR A 39 -9.54 -15.31 5.40
C THR A 39 -10.06 -15.04 6.81
N HIS A 40 -10.15 -13.77 7.18
CA HIS A 40 -10.74 -13.39 8.45
C HIS A 40 -12.19 -13.87 8.43
N GLU A 41 -12.55 -14.79 9.34
CA GLU A 41 -13.95 -15.08 9.62
C GLU A 41 -14.53 -13.84 10.27
N MET A 42 -15.11 -12.97 9.44
CA MET A 42 -15.86 -11.82 9.92
C MET A 42 -17.24 -12.30 10.35
N ASP A 43 -17.65 -11.94 11.56
CA ASP A 43 -19.02 -12.15 12.01
C ASP A 43 -19.95 -11.19 11.24
N LEU A 44 -20.46 -11.68 10.10
CA LEU A 44 -21.35 -10.93 9.23
C LEU A 44 -22.65 -10.56 9.96
N ASP A 45 -23.10 -11.37 10.91
CA ASP A 45 -24.32 -11.12 11.68
C ASP A 45 -24.12 -9.92 12.62
N SER A 46 -22.97 -9.86 13.30
CA SER A 46 -22.59 -8.68 14.09
C SER A 46 -22.48 -7.42 13.24
N LEU A 47 -21.86 -7.49 12.06
CA LEU A 47 -21.73 -6.35 11.15
C LEU A 47 -23.09 -5.87 10.64
N GLN A 48 -23.97 -6.79 10.24
CA GLN A 48 -25.33 -6.47 9.81
C GLN A 48 -26.12 -5.81 10.92
N ARG A 49 -25.99 -6.31 12.16
CA ARG A 49 -26.65 -5.71 13.32
C ARG A 49 -26.14 -4.30 13.59
N GLU A 50 -24.84 -4.05 13.52
CA GLU A 50 -24.28 -2.71 13.66
C GLU A 50 -24.81 -1.77 12.58
N LEU A 51 -24.81 -2.20 11.30
CA LEU A 51 -25.32 -1.40 10.18
C LEU A 51 -26.83 -1.13 10.30
N ALA A 52 -27.62 -2.11 10.74
CA ALA A 52 -29.05 -1.94 10.96
C ALA A 52 -29.35 -1.02 12.16
N THR A 53 -28.47 -1.00 13.17
CA THR A 53 -28.59 -0.12 14.35
C THR A 53 -28.11 1.30 14.02
N GLN A 54 -27.08 1.43 13.18
CA GLN A 54 -26.69 2.65 12.48
C GLN A 54 -27.67 2.88 11.32
N GLY A 55 -28.97 3.04 11.61
CA GLY A 55 -29.97 3.43 10.61
C GLY A 55 -29.47 4.58 9.73
N PRO A 56 -29.94 4.70 8.47
CA PRO A 56 -29.32 5.53 7.43
C PRO A 56 -28.94 6.85 8.05
N ARG A 57 -27.64 7.08 8.22
CA ARG A 57 -27.12 8.33 8.80
C ARG A 57 -27.64 9.41 7.88
N THR A 58 -28.73 10.01 8.31
CA THR A 58 -29.40 11.09 7.61
C THR A 58 -28.33 12.11 7.30
N SER A 59 -28.29 12.48 6.02
CA SER A 59 -27.45 13.50 5.43
C SER A 59 -25.94 13.27 5.62
N TYR A 60 -25.32 12.63 4.63
CA TYR A 60 -24.23 13.33 3.96
C TYR A 60 -24.79 14.68 3.49
N ARG A 61 -24.79 15.68 4.39
CA ARG A 61 -24.85 17.08 3.97
C ARG A 61 -23.49 17.31 3.36
N GLY A 62 -23.35 16.89 2.09
CA GLY A 62 -22.31 17.45 1.25
C GLY A 62 -22.40 18.98 1.37
N PRO A 63 -21.27 19.69 1.42
CA PRO A 63 -21.29 21.14 1.50
C PRO A 63 -22.26 21.63 0.43
N THR A 64 -23.31 22.30 0.90
CA THR A 64 -24.22 23.04 0.02
C THR A 64 -23.31 23.93 -0.81
N ALA A 65 -23.48 23.91 -2.13
CA ALA A 65 -22.63 24.61 -3.11
C ALA A 65 -22.76 26.15 -3.04
N ASP A 66 -22.67 26.69 -1.83
CA ASP A 66 -22.82 28.09 -1.45
C ASP A 66 -22.08 28.30 -0.11
N ASP A 67 -20.83 27.84 -0.02
CA ASP A 67 -19.92 28.25 1.04
C ASP A 67 -18.59 28.58 0.34
N ASP A 68 -18.16 29.81 0.53
CA ASP A 68 -16.93 30.42 0.03
C ASP A 68 -15.80 29.40 -0.08
N VAL A 69 -15.34 29.12 -1.30
CA VAL A 69 -14.15 28.30 -1.54
C VAL A 69 -12.95 29.10 -1.08
N THR A 70 -12.66 29.07 0.21
CA THR A 70 -11.34 29.42 0.69
C THR A 70 -10.39 28.38 0.12
N GLU A 71 -9.35 28.83 -0.61
CA GLU A 71 -8.27 28.04 -1.21
C GLU A 71 -7.43 27.25 -0.18
N GLU A 72 -8.00 26.81 0.94
CA GLU A 72 -7.39 25.81 1.82
C GLU A 72 -7.62 24.43 1.21
N GLU A 73 -6.68 24.05 0.33
CA GLU A 73 -6.27 22.70 -0.02
C GLU A 73 -7.34 21.62 0.23
N ASP A 74 -8.27 21.47 -0.72
CA ASP A 74 -9.18 20.33 -0.72
C ASP A 74 -8.32 19.05 -0.70
N PRO A 75 -8.40 18.22 0.35
CA PRO A 75 -7.61 17.00 0.46
C PRO A 75 -7.90 15.98 -0.66
N TYR A 76 -8.97 16.18 -1.43
CA TYR A 76 -9.30 15.40 -2.61
C TYR A 76 -8.75 15.98 -3.92
N ALA A 77 -8.21 17.20 -3.92
CA ALA A 77 -7.64 17.83 -5.12
C ALA A 77 -6.43 17.05 -5.65
N GLU A 78 -5.57 16.51 -4.76
CA GLU A 78 -4.43 15.67 -5.16
C GLU A 78 -4.89 14.46 -5.98
N TYR A 79 -5.94 13.76 -5.54
CA TYR A 79 -6.47 12.60 -6.27
C TYR A 79 -7.10 12.95 -7.61
N ALA A 80 -7.65 14.15 -7.76
CA ALA A 80 -8.21 14.62 -9.02
C ALA A 80 -7.12 14.85 -10.07
N GLU A 81 -5.96 15.39 -9.66
CA GLU A 81 -4.79 15.58 -10.54
C GLU A 81 -4.29 14.25 -11.13
N TRP A 82 -4.22 13.19 -10.33
CA TRP A 82 -3.85 11.85 -10.82
C TRP A 82 -4.89 11.23 -11.77
N SER A 83 -6.16 11.64 -11.68
CA SER A 83 -7.23 11.11 -12.52
C SER A 83 -7.29 11.78 -13.89
N ASP A 84 -6.85 13.04 -14.00
CA ASP A 84 -6.89 13.81 -15.25
C ASP A 84 -5.81 13.33 -16.25
N ASP A 85 -4.68 12.83 -15.74
CA ASP A 85 -3.55 12.32 -16.56
C ASP A 85 -3.83 10.95 -17.24
N ASP A 86 -4.88 10.21 -16.83
CA ASP A 86 -5.19 8.86 -17.35
C ASP A 86 -6.25 8.84 -18.47
N ASP A 87 -6.93 9.97 -18.77
CA ASP A 87 -8.02 10.05 -19.76
C ASP A 87 -7.56 10.47 -21.19
N GLU A 88 -6.26 10.62 -21.47
CA GLU A 88 -5.76 10.85 -22.85
C GLU A 88 -5.45 9.55 -23.61
N GLY A 89 -6.41 8.64 -23.64
CA GLY A 89 -6.29 7.33 -24.29
C GLY A 89 -7.31 7.10 -25.39
N THR A 90 -7.37 7.95 -26.42
CA THR A 90 -8.23 7.71 -27.59
C THR A 90 -7.79 6.42 -28.31
N GLN A 91 -8.45 5.30 -28.01
CA GLN A 91 -8.17 4.02 -28.64
C GLN A 91 -8.79 3.99 -30.05
N ASP A 92 -8.05 4.47 -31.05
CA ASP A 92 -8.30 4.15 -32.45
C ASP A 92 -8.01 2.66 -32.69
N VAL A 93 -9.06 1.84 -32.58
CA VAL A 93 -9.01 0.38 -32.78
C VAL A 93 -9.05 -0.03 -34.27
N SER A 94 -8.75 0.86 -35.21
CA SER A 94 -8.90 0.58 -36.64
C SER A 94 -7.61 0.14 -37.36
N ARG A 95 -6.90 -0.90 -36.87
CA ARG A 95 -5.91 -1.60 -37.72
C ARG A 95 -5.71 -3.08 -37.38
N ALA A 96 -6.54 -3.94 -37.95
CA ALA A 96 -6.24 -5.37 -38.04
C ALA A 96 -5.19 -5.64 -39.14
N PRO A 97 -4.08 -6.35 -38.86
CA PRO A 97 -3.21 -6.87 -39.92
C PRO A 97 -3.83 -8.12 -40.57
N ARG A 98 -3.62 -8.23 -41.89
CA ARG A 98 -4.04 -9.33 -42.76
C ARG A 98 -3.14 -10.54 -42.64
#